data_AF-A0A2M7HCM8-F1
#
_entry.id   AF-A0A2M7HCM8-F1
#
_cell.length_a   1.000
_cell.length_b   1.000
_cell.length_c   1.000
_cell.angle_alpha   90.00
_cell.angle_beta   90.00
_cell.angle_gamma   90.00
#
_symmetry.space_group_name_H-M   'P 1'
#
loop_
_entity.id
_entity.type
_entity.pdbx_description
1 polymer ?
#
loop_
_entity_poly.entity_id
_entity_poly.type
_entity_poly.pdbx_seq_one_letter_code
_entity_poly.pdbx_strand_id
1 'polypeptide(L)'
;MWYSAVLAALLLVSTNVYADANKDMENSIRSFFARGVNSAGARAELIEVVKWPDADGAVRWRMPNLSNHPSRVSLLAETGKGKNQRRWYVPVRLRWWSEAVVTKNDLPARTLLTNSMLTQKRINIAGHPGSWWKDSNELVGTRLTRPLKAGDAVFSPYVKRPQLLKRGDQVTMIVSFGELKVAASGMVLKSAGLGDRIQVQNIKSKKVLQAIVVDASTVHVITGGRG
;
A
#
# COMPACT_ATOMS: atom_id res chain seq x y z
N MET A 1 67.11 -52.67 -5.67
CA MET A 1 67.63 -51.28 -5.75
C MET A 1 67.16 -50.71 -7.09
N TRP A 2 66.42 -49.62 -7.25
CA TRP A 2 65.91 -48.55 -6.41
C TRP A 2 64.60 -48.02 -7.02
N TYR A 3 63.78 -47.41 -6.16
CA TYR A 3 62.55 -46.66 -6.46
C TYR A 3 62.77 -45.49 -7.41
N SER A 4 61.75 -45.18 -8.24
CA SER A 4 61.33 -43.80 -8.53
C SER A 4 59.91 -43.78 -9.09
N ALA A 5 58.94 -43.72 -8.18
CA ALA A 5 57.61 -43.18 -8.43
C ALA A 5 57.63 -41.72 -7.96
N VAL A 6 57.22 -40.78 -8.80
CA VAL A 6 56.94 -39.40 -8.37
C VAL A 6 55.60 -38.95 -8.96
N LEU A 7 54.60 -39.02 -8.07
CA LEU A 7 53.54 -38.02 -7.82
C LEU A 7 53.04 -37.17 -8.99
N ALA A 8 51.92 -37.58 -9.58
CA ALA A 8 50.94 -36.67 -10.17
C ALA A 8 50.01 -36.16 -9.04
N ALA A 9 50.34 -35.00 -8.48
CA ALA A 9 49.55 -34.37 -7.41
C ALA A 9 48.44 -33.48 -8.00
N LEU A 10 47.21 -33.87 -7.68
CA LEU A 10 45.97 -33.09 -7.58
C LEU A 10 45.88 -31.74 -8.32
N LEU A 11 45.18 -31.76 -9.45
CA LEU A 11 44.35 -30.64 -9.91
C LEU A 11 42.94 -31.19 -10.12
N LEU A 12 41.92 -30.41 -9.72
CA LEU A 12 40.46 -30.61 -9.91
C LEU A 12 39.66 -31.08 -8.67
N VAL A 13 39.51 -30.22 -7.65
CA VAL A 13 38.32 -30.26 -6.78
C VAL A 13 37.68 -28.87 -6.59
N SER A 14 38.30 -27.78 -7.05
CA SER A 14 37.81 -26.43 -6.77
C SER A 14 36.60 -25.99 -7.59
N THR A 15 36.20 -26.68 -8.66
CA THR A 15 35.00 -26.23 -9.42
C THR A 15 33.68 -26.60 -8.72
N ASN A 16 33.63 -27.72 -8.01
CA ASN A 16 32.39 -28.18 -7.37
C ASN A 16 32.11 -27.42 -6.06
N VAL A 17 33.14 -27.13 -5.25
CA VAL A 17 32.95 -26.46 -3.95
C VAL A 17 32.46 -25.01 -4.10
N TYR A 18 32.97 -24.26 -5.09
CA TYR A 18 32.49 -22.91 -5.37
C TYR A 18 31.07 -22.89 -5.96
N ALA A 19 30.71 -23.89 -6.76
CA ALA A 19 29.36 -24.03 -7.30
C ALA A 19 28.34 -24.40 -6.20
N ASP A 20 28.72 -25.29 -5.28
CA ASP A 20 27.87 -25.75 -4.17
C ASP A 20 27.68 -24.66 -3.10
N ALA A 21 28.73 -23.93 -2.73
CA ALA A 21 28.63 -22.81 -1.78
C ALA A 21 27.70 -21.69 -2.27
N ASN A 22 27.71 -21.42 -3.59
CA ASN A 22 26.83 -20.44 -4.19
C ASN A 22 25.36 -20.92 -4.21
N LYS A 23 25.15 -22.22 -4.41
CA LYS A 23 23.82 -22.87 -4.37
C LYS A 23 23.24 -22.90 -2.96
N ASP A 24 24.06 -23.13 -1.94
CA ASP A 24 23.64 -23.08 -0.53
C ASP A 24 23.25 -21.66 -0.11
N MET A 25 24.03 -20.65 -0.53
CA MET A 25 23.70 -19.25 -0.31
C MET A 25 22.36 -18.90 -0.98
N GLU A 26 22.15 -19.34 -2.22
CA GLU A 26 20.89 -19.15 -2.94
C GLU A 26 19.70 -19.82 -2.26
N ASN A 27 19.85 -21.08 -1.83
CA ASN A 27 18.81 -21.80 -1.10
C ASN A 27 18.49 -21.13 0.25
N SER A 28 19.50 -20.58 0.93
CA SER A 28 19.33 -19.92 2.22
C SER A 28 18.48 -18.65 2.12
N ILE A 29 18.71 -17.82 1.09
CA ILE A 29 17.93 -16.60 0.88
C ILE A 29 16.53 -16.91 0.37
N ARG A 30 16.37 -17.89 -0.54
CA ARG A 30 15.05 -18.36 -0.97
C ARG A 30 14.22 -18.84 0.21
N SER A 31 14.82 -19.61 1.11
CA SER A 31 14.19 -20.07 2.36
C SER A 31 13.82 -18.91 3.29
N PHE A 32 14.65 -17.87 3.36
CA PHE A 32 14.34 -16.67 4.13
C PHE A 32 13.06 -15.97 3.64
N PHE A 33 12.87 -15.83 2.32
CA PHE A 33 11.64 -15.26 1.76
C PHE A 33 10.45 -16.22 1.79
N ALA A 34 10.68 -17.54 1.66
CA ALA A 34 9.64 -18.56 1.74
C ALA A 34 8.91 -18.54 3.10
N ARG A 35 9.64 -18.28 4.20
CA ARG A 35 9.07 -18.10 5.55
C ARG A 35 8.10 -16.93 5.69
N GLY A 36 8.01 -16.04 4.70
CA GLY A 36 7.08 -14.92 4.70
C GLY A 36 7.65 -13.68 5.37
N VAL A 37 8.43 -12.92 4.59
CA VAL A 37 8.87 -11.58 4.99
C VAL A 37 7.70 -10.62 4.78
N ASN A 38 7.08 -10.18 5.87
CA ASN A 38 5.94 -9.26 5.84
C ASN A 38 6.34 -7.88 6.39
N SER A 39 5.88 -6.81 5.75
CA SER A 39 6.01 -5.43 6.24
C SER A 39 4.71 -4.66 6.01
N ALA A 40 4.15 -4.08 7.08
CA ALA A 40 2.90 -3.32 7.05
C ALA A 40 1.74 -4.01 6.29
N GLY A 41 1.66 -5.34 6.32
CA GLY A 41 0.63 -6.12 5.64
C GLY A 41 0.87 -6.39 4.14
N ALA A 42 2.08 -6.13 3.63
CA ALA A 42 2.54 -6.60 2.32
C ALA A 42 3.62 -7.67 2.48
N ARG A 43 3.59 -8.68 1.63
CA ARG A 43 4.56 -9.78 1.61
C ARG A 43 5.64 -9.52 0.56
N ALA A 44 6.90 -9.54 0.97
CA ALA A 44 8.03 -9.47 0.06
C ALA A 44 8.26 -10.80 -0.65
N GLU A 45 8.54 -10.72 -1.94
CA GLU A 45 9.00 -11.82 -2.77
C GLU A 45 10.31 -11.41 -3.45
N LEU A 46 11.33 -12.25 -3.33
CA LEU A 46 12.62 -12.03 -3.98
C LEU A 46 12.49 -12.21 -5.49
N ILE A 47 12.90 -11.20 -6.25
CA ILE A 47 13.07 -11.29 -7.71
C ILE A 47 14.47 -11.80 -8.00
N GLU A 48 15.49 -11.06 -7.54
CA GLU A 48 16.90 -11.35 -7.79
C GLU A 48 17.79 -10.78 -6.70
N VAL A 49 18.96 -11.39 -6.56
CA VAL A 49 20.10 -10.82 -5.83
C VAL A 49 20.99 -10.12 -6.84
N VAL A 50 21.17 -8.81 -6.68
CA VAL A 50 21.94 -7.99 -7.63
C VAL A 50 23.44 -8.25 -7.47
N LYS A 51 23.91 -8.43 -6.23
CA LYS A 51 25.29 -8.75 -5.92
C LYS A 51 25.35 -9.64 -4.67
N TRP A 52 25.96 -10.80 -4.79
CA TRP A 52 26.16 -11.72 -3.68
C TRP A 52 27.25 -11.22 -2.72
N PRO A 53 27.12 -11.51 -1.41
CA PRO A 53 28.16 -11.21 -0.44
C PRO A 53 29.36 -12.12 -0.66
N ASP A 54 30.55 -11.59 -0.44
CA ASP A 54 31.78 -12.38 -0.32
C ASP A 54 31.86 -12.93 1.10
N ALA A 55 31.02 -13.93 1.38
CA ALA A 55 30.84 -14.55 2.69
C ALA A 55 30.99 -16.07 2.57
N ASP A 56 31.91 -16.62 3.35
CA ASP A 56 32.09 -18.06 3.46
C ASP A 56 31.10 -18.65 4.48
N GLY A 57 30.39 -19.70 4.08
CA GLY A 57 29.50 -20.47 4.95
C GLY A 57 28.14 -19.83 5.20
N ALA A 58 27.45 -20.31 6.24
CA ALA A 58 26.06 -19.95 6.53
C ALA A 58 25.94 -18.51 7.03
N VAL A 59 25.01 -17.75 6.45
CA VAL A 59 24.67 -16.38 6.85
C VAL A 59 23.26 -16.29 7.42
N ARG A 60 23.07 -15.36 8.35
CA ARG A 60 21.75 -14.94 8.83
C ARG A 60 21.26 -13.72 8.05
N TRP A 61 20.20 -13.90 7.30
CA TRP A 61 19.52 -12.83 6.56
C TRP A 61 18.61 -11.99 7.47
N ARG A 62 18.65 -10.68 7.31
CA ARG A 62 17.73 -9.73 7.96
C ARG A 62 17.29 -8.65 6.98
N MET A 63 16.03 -8.26 7.10
CA MET A 63 15.53 -7.06 6.46
C MET A 63 16.09 -5.82 7.17
N PRO A 64 16.44 -4.76 6.43
CA PRO A 64 16.66 -3.46 7.05
C PRO A 64 15.33 -2.90 7.60
N ASN A 65 15.42 -1.85 8.41
CA ASN A 65 14.22 -1.10 8.77
C ASN A 65 13.71 -0.35 7.54
N LEU A 66 12.45 -0.56 7.18
CA LEU A 66 11.83 0.01 6.00
C LEU A 66 10.66 0.91 6.41
N SER A 67 10.64 2.14 5.95
CA SER A 67 9.49 3.05 6.11
C SER A 67 8.43 2.90 5.02
N ASN A 68 8.76 2.20 3.93
CA ASN A 68 7.92 1.97 2.77
C ASN A 68 8.22 0.60 2.13
N HIS A 69 7.74 0.39 0.90
CA HIS A 69 7.87 -0.88 0.16
C HIS A 69 8.73 -0.68 -1.09
N PRO A 70 10.05 -0.50 -0.96
CA PRO A 70 10.90 -0.22 -2.11
C PRO A 70 11.13 -1.50 -2.93
N SER A 71 11.23 -1.35 -4.26
CA SER A 71 11.55 -2.47 -5.17
C SER A 71 13.02 -2.90 -5.08
N ARG A 72 13.89 -2.06 -4.52
CA ARG A 72 15.32 -2.34 -4.28
C ARG A 72 15.62 -2.19 -2.79
N VAL A 73 16.23 -3.20 -2.21
CA VAL A 73 16.55 -3.26 -0.77
C VAL A 73 17.96 -3.80 -0.62
N SER A 74 18.71 -3.30 0.37
CA SER A 74 19.95 -3.94 0.81
C SER A 74 19.67 -4.80 2.03
N LEU A 75 19.64 -6.13 1.84
CA LEU A 75 19.53 -7.08 2.94
C LEU A 75 20.80 -7.08 3.76
N LEU A 76 20.67 -7.38 5.05
CA LEU A 76 21.79 -7.63 5.93
C LEU A 76 22.05 -9.12 5.96
N ALA A 77 23.21 -9.55 5.45
CA ALA A 77 23.76 -10.88 5.71
C ALA A 77 24.74 -10.77 6.88
N GLU A 78 24.56 -11.58 7.92
CA GLU A 78 25.42 -11.55 9.11
C GLU A 78 26.02 -12.94 9.35
N THR A 79 27.31 -13.01 9.68
CA THR A 79 27.95 -14.23 10.20
C THR A 79 28.67 -13.94 11.52
N GLY A 80 28.96 -14.99 12.28
CA GLY A 80 29.59 -14.90 13.60
C GLY A 80 28.68 -14.33 14.70
N LYS A 81 29.22 -14.22 15.91
CA LYS A 81 28.55 -13.63 17.08
C LYS A 81 29.52 -12.73 17.84
N GLY A 82 28.99 -11.70 18.51
CA GLY A 82 29.77 -10.78 19.34
C GLY A 82 30.85 -10.03 18.54
N LYS A 83 32.10 -10.04 19.03
CA LYS A 83 33.24 -9.34 18.41
C LYS A 83 33.67 -9.89 17.05
N ASN A 84 33.29 -11.14 16.71
CA ASN A 84 33.61 -11.76 15.42
C ASN A 84 32.45 -11.64 14.42
N GLN A 85 31.51 -10.71 14.65
CA GLN A 85 30.39 -10.50 13.73
C GLN A 85 30.87 -9.77 12.47
N ARG A 86 30.61 -10.35 11.29
CA ARG A 86 30.76 -9.68 10.00
C ARG A 86 29.39 -9.43 9.38
N ARG A 87 29.26 -8.33 8.63
CA ARG A 87 28.01 -7.91 7.99
C ARG A 87 28.25 -7.52 6.55
N TRP A 88 27.37 -7.96 5.67
CA TRP A 88 27.34 -7.56 4.26
C TRP A 88 25.99 -6.96 3.92
N TYR A 89 26.01 -5.89 3.13
CA TYR A 89 24.83 -5.29 2.54
C TYR A 89 24.63 -5.89 1.15
N VAL A 90 23.60 -6.72 1.01
CA VAL A 90 23.33 -7.51 -0.18
C VAL A 90 22.18 -6.86 -0.94
N PRO A 91 22.44 -6.14 -2.05
CA PRO A 91 21.39 -5.50 -2.83
C PRO A 91 20.52 -6.56 -3.51
N VAL A 92 19.21 -6.46 -3.33
CA VAL A 92 18.21 -7.36 -3.91
C VAL A 92 17.09 -6.55 -4.55
N ARG A 93 16.39 -7.17 -5.50
CA ARG A 93 15.10 -6.65 -6.00
C ARG A 93 13.95 -7.47 -5.46
N LEU A 94 12.90 -6.78 -5.03
CA LEU A 94 11.72 -7.37 -4.40
C LEU A 94 10.44 -6.96 -5.13
N ARG A 95 9.45 -7.85 -5.13
CA ARG A 95 8.04 -7.51 -5.24
C ARG A 95 7.42 -7.43 -3.85
N TRP A 96 6.44 -6.56 -3.69
CA TRP A 96 5.66 -6.42 -2.46
C TRP A 96 4.20 -6.69 -2.77
N TRP A 97 3.73 -7.90 -2.49
CA TRP A 97 2.35 -8.30 -2.76
C TRP A 97 1.44 -7.94 -1.59
N SER A 98 0.35 -7.25 -1.88
CA SER A 98 -0.73 -7.04 -0.92
C SER A 98 -2.09 -7.06 -1.63
N GLU A 99 -3.14 -7.36 -0.88
CA GLU A 99 -4.50 -7.01 -1.30
C GLU A 99 -4.63 -5.48 -1.22
N ALA A 100 -4.98 -4.86 -2.34
CA ALA A 100 -5.16 -3.43 -2.44
C ALA A 100 -6.37 -3.09 -3.30
N VAL A 101 -6.97 -1.94 -3.02
CA VAL A 101 -7.99 -1.36 -3.88
C VAL A 101 -7.34 -0.82 -5.15
N VAL A 102 -7.80 -1.29 -6.30
CA VAL A 102 -7.37 -0.90 -7.63
C VAL A 102 -8.53 -0.30 -8.43
N THR A 103 -8.21 0.49 -9.43
CA THR A 103 -9.18 1.06 -10.39
C THR A 103 -9.62 0.01 -11.40
N LYS A 104 -10.91 -0.02 -11.74
CA LYS A 104 -11.46 -0.90 -12.80
C LYS A 104 -11.23 -0.37 -14.21
N ASN A 105 -11.20 0.95 -14.36
CA ASN A 105 -11.08 1.66 -15.63
C ASN A 105 -10.00 2.74 -15.53
N ASP A 106 -9.63 3.33 -16.67
CA ASP A 106 -8.82 4.53 -16.71
C ASP A 106 -9.58 5.71 -16.09
N LEU A 107 -9.01 6.31 -15.05
CA LEU A 107 -9.60 7.45 -14.33
C LEU A 107 -8.71 8.69 -14.47
N PRO A 108 -9.22 9.80 -15.04
CA PRO A 108 -8.46 11.03 -15.11
C PRO A 108 -8.25 11.64 -13.71
N ALA A 109 -7.31 12.58 -13.61
CA ALA A 109 -7.17 13.40 -12.40
C ALA A 109 -8.48 14.14 -12.10
N ARG A 110 -8.68 14.50 -10.83
CA ARG A 110 -9.89 15.18 -10.32
C ARG A 110 -11.19 14.36 -10.35
N THR A 111 -11.15 13.10 -10.80
CA THR A 111 -12.26 12.16 -10.65
C THR A 111 -12.65 11.97 -9.20
N LEU A 112 -13.94 12.07 -8.89
CA LEU A 112 -14.51 11.69 -7.59
C LEU A 112 -14.72 10.17 -7.58
N LEU A 113 -14.04 9.47 -6.68
CA LEU A 113 -14.09 8.01 -6.62
C LEU A 113 -15.43 7.53 -6.08
N THR A 114 -15.98 6.53 -6.75
CA THR A 114 -17.17 5.78 -6.34
C THR A 114 -16.85 4.30 -6.27
N ASN A 115 -17.65 3.52 -5.53
CA ASN A 115 -17.40 2.10 -5.36
C ASN A 115 -17.50 1.31 -6.69
N SER A 116 -18.29 1.80 -7.66
CA SER A 116 -18.42 1.16 -8.97
C SER A 116 -17.13 1.22 -9.78
N MET A 117 -16.24 2.17 -9.52
CA MET A 117 -14.94 2.35 -10.19
C MET A 117 -13.82 1.52 -9.57
N LEU A 118 -14.04 0.91 -8.40
CA LEU A 118 -13.01 0.29 -7.58
C LEU A 118 -13.24 -1.22 -7.43
N THR A 119 -12.16 -1.97 -7.26
CA THR A 119 -12.18 -3.40 -6.91
C THR A 119 -10.95 -3.73 -6.06
N GLN A 120 -10.95 -4.86 -5.38
CA GLN A 120 -9.79 -5.36 -4.64
C GLN A 120 -9.05 -6.37 -5.50
N LYS A 121 -7.73 -6.26 -5.56
CA LYS A 121 -6.85 -7.26 -6.18
C LYS A 121 -5.56 -7.40 -5.39
N ARG A 122 -5.00 -8.61 -5.43
CA ARG A 122 -3.62 -8.86 -5.08
C ARG A 122 -2.68 -8.26 -6.13
N ILE A 123 -1.91 -7.25 -5.75
CA ILE A 123 -1.01 -6.53 -6.67
C ILE A 123 0.33 -6.20 -6.00
N ASN A 124 1.35 -5.98 -6.84
CA ASN A 124 2.64 -5.48 -6.40
C ASN A 124 2.55 -3.98 -6.10
N ILE A 125 2.72 -3.59 -4.85
CA ILE A 125 2.66 -2.20 -4.38
C ILE A 125 4.05 -1.52 -4.33
N ALA A 126 5.10 -2.19 -4.81
CA ALA A 126 6.46 -1.72 -4.67
C ALA A 126 6.71 -0.38 -5.35
N GLY A 127 7.53 0.49 -4.73
CA GLY A 127 8.01 1.73 -5.33
C GLY A 127 7.03 2.90 -5.27
N HIS A 128 5.89 2.75 -4.60
CA HIS A 128 4.93 3.84 -4.40
C HIS A 128 5.07 4.47 -3.01
N PRO A 129 4.93 5.81 -2.89
CA PRO A 129 4.94 6.49 -1.61
C PRO A 129 3.60 6.32 -0.87
N GLY A 130 3.66 6.31 0.46
CA GLY A 130 2.50 6.25 1.32
C GLY A 130 1.89 4.85 1.45
N SER A 131 0.75 4.79 2.13
CA SER A 131 -0.04 3.58 2.31
C SER A 131 -0.98 3.33 1.13
N TRP A 132 -1.46 2.10 1.01
CA TRP A 132 -2.54 1.70 0.10
C TRP A 132 -3.82 1.45 0.90
N TRP A 133 -4.93 1.41 0.18
CA TRP A 133 -6.25 1.15 0.76
C TRP A 133 -6.62 -0.31 0.59
N LYS A 134 -7.24 -0.90 1.61
CA LYS A 134 -7.76 -2.28 1.58
C LYS A 134 -9.27 -2.32 1.41
N ASP A 135 -10.00 -1.33 1.91
CA ASP A 135 -11.44 -1.18 1.70
C ASP A 135 -11.73 -0.05 0.70
N SER A 136 -12.53 -0.34 -0.33
CA SER A 136 -12.94 0.65 -1.33
C SER A 136 -13.92 1.67 -0.76
N ASN A 137 -14.65 1.35 0.31
CA ASN A 137 -15.57 2.27 0.97
C ASN A 137 -14.84 3.49 1.57
N GLU A 138 -13.60 3.31 2.02
CA GLU A 138 -12.77 4.41 2.57
C GLU A 138 -12.38 5.45 1.50
N LEU A 139 -12.39 5.03 0.23
CA LEU A 139 -12.05 5.86 -0.93
C LEU A 139 -13.24 6.58 -1.53
N VAL A 140 -14.47 6.15 -1.25
CA VAL A 140 -15.67 6.80 -1.79
C VAL A 140 -15.73 8.26 -1.35
N GLY A 141 -15.95 9.15 -2.31
CA GLY A 141 -15.99 10.60 -2.05
C GLY A 141 -14.63 11.27 -1.99
N THR A 142 -13.53 10.52 -2.08
CA THR A 142 -12.21 11.11 -2.31
C THR A 142 -12.04 11.46 -3.79
N ARG A 143 -11.14 12.39 -4.07
CA ARG A 143 -10.83 12.87 -5.42
C ARG A 143 -9.40 12.55 -5.78
N LEU A 144 -9.20 12.00 -6.98
CA LEU A 144 -7.87 11.73 -7.52
C LEU A 144 -7.07 13.03 -7.71
N THR A 145 -5.81 13.00 -7.30
CA THR A 145 -4.84 14.11 -7.51
C THR A 145 -4.05 13.96 -8.80
N ARG A 146 -4.02 12.75 -9.37
CA ARG A 146 -3.35 12.38 -10.64
C ARG A 146 -4.17 11.34 -11.40
N PRO A 147 -3.98 11.15 -12.72
CA PRO A 147 -4.65 10.07 -13.45
C PRO A 147 -4.13 8.70 -12.99
N LEU A 148 -5.01 7.70 -13.01
CA LEU A 148 -4.71 6.29 -12.76
C LEU A 148 -5.23 5.44 -13.91
N LYS A 149 -4.47 4.42 -14.31
CA LYS A 149 -4.87 3.44 -15.33
C LYS A 149 -5.66 2.31 -14.72
N ALA A 150 -6.45 1.60 -15.51
CA ALA A 150 -7.13 0.38 -15.07
C ALA A 150 -6.11 -0.61 -14.46
N GLY A 151 -6.38 -1.11 -13.26
CA GLY A 151 -5.51 -2.01 -12.53
C GLY A 151 -4.48 -1.34 -11.61
N ASP A 152 -4.32 0.00 -11.67
CA ASP A 152 -3.45 0.71 -10.74
C ASP A 152 -4.01 0.68 -9.32
N ALA A 153 -3.14 0.43 -8.33
CA ALA A 153 -3.50 0.56 -6.93
C ALA A 153 -3.66 2.04 -6.53
N VAL A 154 -4.64 2.30 -5.67
CA VAL A 154 -4.86 3.63 -5.10
C VAL A 154 -3.99 3.77 -3.84
N PHE A 155 -3.13 4.79 -3.83
CA PHE A 155 -2.28 5.12 -2.68
C PHE A 155 -2.75 6.41 -2.02
N SER A 156 -2.45 6.57 -0.73
CA SER A 156 -2.87 7.74 0.05
C SER A 156 -2.47 9.09 -0.55
N PRO A 157 -1.28 9.28 -1.18
CA PRO A 157 -0.95 10.57 -1.80
C PRO A 157 -1.73 10.85 -3.10
N TYR A 158 -2.40 9.83 -3.67
CA TYR A 158 -3.10 9.94 -4.95
C TYR A 158 -4.54 10.40 -4.81
N VAL A 159 -5.01 10.54 -3.57
CA VAL A 159 -6.39 10.92 -3.26
C VAL A 159 -6.40 12.04 -2.23
N LYS A 160 -7.44 12.87 -2.27
CA LYS A 160 -7.75 13.85 -1.24
C LYS A 160 -9.26 13.96 -1.06
N ARG A 161 -9.72 14.27 0.15
CA ARG A 161 -11.15 14.59 0.37
C ARG A 161 -11.42 16.01 -0.12
N PRO A 162 -12.24 16.20 -1.17
CA PRO A 162 -12.59 17.53 -1.62
C PRO A 162 -13.66 18.14 -0.73
N GLN A 163 -13.56 19.43 -0.45
CA GLN A 163 -14.71 20.18 0.05
C GLN A 163 -15.68 20.37 -1.12
N LEU A 164 -16.87 19.78 -1.01
CA LEU A 164 -17.94 19.93 -2.00
C LEU A 164 -18.83 21.11 -1.67
N LEU A 165 -19.03 21.37 -0.37
CA LEU A 165 -19.79 22.49 0.15
C LEU A 165 -18.87 23.42 0.94
N LYS A 166 -19.16 24.71 0.87
CA LYS A 166 -18.50 25.78 1.63
C LYS A 166 -19.51 26.47 2.54
N ARG A 167 -19.01 27.13 3.59
CA ARG A 167 -19.84 27.99 4.43
C ARG A 167 -20.54 29.05 3.57
N GLY A 168 -21.85 29.19 3.75
CA GLY A 168 -22.69 30.12 3.00
C GLY A 168 -23.36 29.51 1.78
N ASP A 169 -22.95 28.33 1.32
CA ASP A 169 -23.58 27.68 0.17
C ASP A 169 -25.05 27.37 0.50
N GLN A 170 -25.92 27.69 -0.45
CA GLN A 170 -27.33 27.31 -0.39
C GLN A 170 -27.49 25.89 -0.94
N VAL A 171 -28.15 25.03 -0.17
CA VAL A 171 -28.34 23.62 -0.49
C VAL A 171 -29.81 23.22 -0.35
N THR A 172 -30.18 22.14 -1.02
CA THR A 172 -31.45 21.45 -0.81
C THR A 172 -31.27 20.43 0.30
N MET A 173 -31.98 20.64 1.41
CA MET A 173 -32.07 19.70 2.51
C MET A 173 -33.19 18.71 2.22
N ILE A 174 -32.85 17.43 2.11
CA ILE A 174 -33.80 16.34 1.96
C ILE A 174 -33.98 15.67 3.33
N VAL A 175 -35.21 15.58 3.79
CA VAL A 175 -35.62 14.82 4.97
C VAL A 175 -36.43 13.62 4.49
N SER A 176 -36.23 12.44 5.08
CA SER A 176 -36.99 11.24 4.73
C SER A 176 -37.67 10.65 5.97
N PHE A 177 -38.98 10.44 5.90
CA PHE A 177 -39.81 9.80 6.91
C PHE A 177 -40.57 8.65 6.26
N GLY A 178 -40.08 7.41 6.42
CA GLY A 178 -40.58 6.28 5.64
C GLY A 178 -40.46 6.56 4.14
N GLU A 179 -41.56 6.47 3.41
CA GLU A 179 -41.62 6.78 1.98
C GLU A 179 -41.71 8.29 1.67
N LEU A 180 -42.03 9.12 2.66
CA LEU A 180 -42.24 10.55 2.47
C LEU A 180 -40.90 11.30 2.45
N LYS A 181 -40.65 12.04 1.37
CA LYS A 181 -39.46 12.91 1.21
C LYS A 181 -39.88 14.37 1.21
N VAL A 182 -39.31 15.17 2.11
CA VAL A 182 -39.51 16.62 2.18
C VAL A 182 -38.23 17.32 1.77
N ALA A 183 -38.32 18.29 0.87
CA ALA A 183 -37.22 19.15 0.46
C ALA A 183 -37.39 20.56 1.04
N ALA A 184 -36.31 21.16 1.53
CA ALA A 184 -36.30 22.54 2.01
C ALA A 184 -34.96 23.22 1.72
N SER A 185 -34.97 24.53 1.48
CA SER A 185 -33.72 25.29 1.30
C SER A 185 -32.97 25.48 2.62
N GLY A 186 -31.70 25.16 2.60
CA GLY A 186 -30.78 25.31 3.72
C GLY A 186 -29.55 26.13 3.34
N MET A 187 -28.87 26.68 4.34
CA MET A 187 -27.59 27.37 4.22
C MET A 187 -26.53 26.62 5.01
N VAL A 188 -25.43 26.27 4.35
CA VAL A 188 -24.31 25.54 4.93
C VAL A 188 -23.55 26.42 5.92
N LEU A 189 -23.31 25.91 7.12
CA LEU A 189 -22.65 26.68 8.18
C LEU A 189 -21.12 26.48 8.22
N LYS A 190 -20.60 25.40 7.64
CA LYS A 190 -19.17 25.05 7.58
C LYS A 190 -18.86 24.29 6.30
N SER A 191 -17.64 24.39 5.78
CA SER A 191 -17.24 23.60 4.61
C SER A 191 -17.21 22.10 4.92
N ALA A 192 -17.60 21.27 3.96
CA ALA A 192 -17.66 19.81 4.10
C ALA A 192 -17.53 19.11 2.74
N GLY A 193 -17.00 17.87 2.76
CA GLY A 193 -16.92 16.98 1.60
C GLY A 193 -18.06 15.98 1.53
N LEU A 194 -18.04 15.12 0.50
CA LEU A 194 -19.01 14.04 0.34
C LEU A 194 -19.05 13.13 1.57
N GLY A 195 -20.25 12.82 2.07
CA GLY A 195 -20.44 11.91 3.20
C GLY A 195 -20.11 12.51 4.57
N ASP A 196 -19.56 13.72 4.63
CA ASP A 196 -19.28 14.40 5.89
C ASP A 196 -20.59 14.80 6.58
N ARG A 197 -20.60 14.76 7.92
CA ARG A 197 -21.67 15.38 8.72
C ARG A 197 -21.46 16.88 8.77
N ILE A 198 -22.52 17.63 8.52
CA ILE A 198 -22.51 19.08 8.38
C ILE A 198 -23.72 19.69 9.10
N GLN A 199 -23.56 20.93 9.58
CA GLN A 199 -24.69 21.73 10.07
C GLN A 199 -25.21 22.64 8.96
N VAL A 200 -26.52 22.63 8.77
CA VAL A 200 -27.22 23.45 7.77
C VAL A 200 -28.36 24.18 8.46
N GLN A 201 -28.49 25.49 8.20
CA GLN A 201 -29.59 26.30 8.71
C GLN A 201 -30.72 26.35 7.69
N ASN A 202 -31.95 26.01 8.09
CA ASN A 202 -33.12 26.22 7.26
C ASN A 202 -33.34 27.72 7.01
N ILE A 203 -33.45 28.12 5.75
CA ILE A 203 -33.54 29.54 5.39
C ILE A 203 -34.84 30.18 5.89
N LYS A 204 -35.95 29.43 5.88
CA LYS A 204 -37.27 29.91 6.31
C LYS A 204 -37.40 29.91 7.83
N SER A 205 -37.15 28.78 8.49
CA SER A 205 -37.40 28.62 9.93
C SER A 205 -36.22 29.01 10.82
N LYS A 206 -35.05 29.30 10.22
CA LYS A 206 -33.78 29.60 10.92
C LYS A 206 -33.26 28.50 11.85
N LYS A 207 -33.92 27.33 11.91
CA LYS A 207 -33.47 26.16 12.68
C LYS A 207 -32.19 25.56 12.07
N VAL A 208 -31.25 25.17 12.93
CA VAL A 208 -30.01 24.48 12.54
C VAL A 208 -30.22 22.97 12.64
N LEU A 209 -29.90 22.24 11.58
CA LEU A 209 -30.09 20.80 11.45
C LEU A 209 -28.77 20.11 11.13
N GLN A 210 -28.60 18.89 11.63
CA GLN A 210 -27.50 18.00 11.23
C GLN A 210 -27.87 17.29 9.94
N ALA A 211 -26.94 17.23 8.99
CA ALA A 211 -27.14 16.57 7.71
C ALA A 211 -25.86 15.86 7.24
N ILE A 212 -25.99 15.00 6.24
CA ILE A 212 -24.90 14.34 5.54
C ILE A 212 -24.83 14.91 4.12
N VAL A 213 -23.63 15.27 3.66
CA VAL A 213 -23.44 15.79 2.30
C VAL A 213 -23.66 14.68 1.27
N VAL A 214 -24.60 14.90 0.36
CA VAL A 214 -24.93 13.95 -0.72
C VAL A 214 -24.23 14.33 -2.02
N ASP A 215 -24.17 15.63 -2.32
CA ASP A 215 -23.47 16.18 -3.48
C ASP A 215 -23.15 17.67 -3.27
N ALA A 216 -22.77 18.39 -4.34
CA ALA A 216 -22.40 19.80 -4.29
C ALA A 216 -23.57 20.78 -4.05
N SER A 217 -24.80 20.29 -3.97
CA SER A 217 -26.02 21.09 -3.82
C SER A 217 -27.06 20.47 -2.87
N THR A 218 -26.86 19.23 -2.45
CA THR A 218 -27.84 18.45 -1.70
C THR A 218 -27.25 17.89 -0.41
N VAL A 219 -28.04 17.95 0.66
CA VAL A 219 -27.73 17.31 1.94
C VAL A 219 -28.91 16.48 2.43
N HIS A 220 -28.65 15.38 3.12
CA HIS A 220 -29.69 14.55 3.75
C HIS A 220 -29.73 14.79 5.26
N VAL A 221 -30.85 15.27 5.78
CA VAL A 221 -30.98 15.65 7.19
C VAL A 221 -31.09 14.39 8.05
N ILE A 222 -30.28 14.34 9.11
CA ILE A 222 -30.34 13.29 10.12
C ILE A 222 -31.46 13.64 11.10
N THR A 223 -32.61 12.98 10.96
CA THR A 223 -33.68 13.05 11.96
C THR A 223 -33.37 12.08 13.09
N GLY A 224 -33.07 12.59 14.28
CA GLY A 224 -33.02 11.77 15.48
C GLY A 224 -34.41 11.22 15.76
N GLY A 225 -34.60 9.90 15.60
CA GLY A 225 -35.83 9.23 15.97
C GLY A 225 -36.07 9.36 17.47
N ARG A 226 -36.98 10.24 17.86
CA ARG A 226 -37.81 10.02 19.05
C ARG A 226 -39.19 9.64 18.52
N GLY A 227 -39.42 8.33 18.47
CA GLY A 227 -40.76 7.81 18.75
C GLY A 227 -41.06 8.00 20.23
#